data_AF-A0A3N0DQQ3-F1
#
_entry.id   AF-A0A3N0DQQ3-F1
#
_cell.length_a   1.000
_cell.length_b   1.000
_cell.length_c   1.000
_cell.angle_alpha   90.00
_cell.angle_beta   90.00
_cell.angle_gamma   90.00
#
_symmetry.space_group_name_H-M   'P 1'
#
loop_
_entity.id
_entity.type
_entity.pdbx_description
1 polymer ?
#
loop_
_entity_poly.entity_id
_entity_poly.type
_entity_poly.pdbx_seq_one_letter_code
_entity_poly.pdbx_strand_id
1 'polypeptide(L)'
;MKTFFYFTVLVLVSVAINAQTIEINTVYLTKAGSRTKVYVDDNISRATQVFGAPSDTKDYFFEMDNKKGKIYTYNGNKVYTIDNKIVSFDIKTNKVLLGIDGNKTFKIGDKIMETKRVIPHGPDRTTTLIDLKFL
;
A
#
# COMPACT_ATOMS: atom_id res chain seq x y z
N MET A 1 10.30 -30.40 -41.74
CA MET A 1 9.24 -29.37 -41.57
C MET A 1 8.55 -29.36 -40.20
N LYS A 2 8.76 -30.33 -39.29
CA LYS A 2 8.16 -30.28 -37.94
C LYS A 2 8.92 -29.36 -36.96
N THR A 3 10.22 -29.20 -37.14
CA THR A 3 11.10 -28.42 -36.26
C THR A 3 10.87 -26.90 -36.35
N PHE A 4 10.39 -26.41 -37.49
CA PHE A 4 10.09 -24.98 -37.71
C PHE A 4 8.81 -24.54 -36.97
N PHE A 5 7.91 -25.48 -36.68
CA PHE A 5 6.62 -25.22 -36.04
C PHE A 5 6.74 -25.02 -34.51
N TYR A 6 7.73 -25.63 -33.87
CA TYR A 6 7.98 -25.46 -32.44
C TYR A 6 8.59 -24.08 -32.11
N PHE A 7 9.35 -23.51 -33.04
CA PHE A 7 10.00 -22.21 -32.84
C PHE A 7 8.99 -21.05 -32.88
N THR A 8 7.98 -21.13 -33.76
CA THR A 8 6.92 -20.11 -33.84
C THR A 8 5.95 -20.15 -32.66
N VAL A 9 5.68 -21.33 -32.09
CA VAL A 9 4.83 -21.45 -30.88
C VAL A 9 5.55 -20.88 -29.65
N LEU A 10 6.88 -21.02 -29.53
CA LEU A 10 7.63 -20.51 -28.37
C LEU A 10 7.70 -18.98 -28.32
N VAL A 11 7.78 -18.31 -29.48
CA VAL A 11 7.88 -16.84 -29.57
C VAL A 11 6.55 -16.14 -29.29
N LEU A 12 5.41 -16.81 -29.50
CA LEU A 12 4.08 -16.24 -29.22
C LEU A 12 3.71 -16.25 -27.74
N VAL A 13 4.29 -17.14 -26.92
CA VAL A 13 3.97 -17.24 -25.49
C VAL A 13 4.70 -16.18 -24.64
N SER A 14 5.81 -15.63 -25.13
CA SER A 14 6.61 -14.64 -24.39
C SER A 14 6.02 -13.23 -24.31
N VAL A 15 4.96 -12.92 -25.07
CA VAL A 15 4.44 -11.53 -25.20
C VAL A 15 3.29 -11.21 -24.22
N ALA A 16 2.85 -12.14 -23.39
CA ALA A 16 1.63 -11.99 -22.59
C ALA A 16 1.83 -11.84 -21.06
N ILE A 17 3.06 -11.56 -20.60
CA ILE A 17 3.33 -11.33 -19.17
C ILE A 17 3.61 -9.84 -18.96
N ASN A 18 2.55 -9.05 -18.79
CA ASN A 18 2.67 -7.71 -18.24
C ASN A 18 2.59 -7.82 -16.71
N ALA A 19 3.73 -7.87 -16.04
CA ALA A 19 3.78 -7.70 -14.59
C ALA A 19 3.24 -6.28 -14.25
N GLN A 20 2.25 -6.19 -13.37
CA GLN A 20 1.77 -4.89 -12.92
C GLN A 20 2.85 -4.23 -12.06
N THR A 21 3.36 -3.10 -12.53
CA THR A 21 4.25 -2.26 -11.74
C THR A 21 3.41 -1.21 -11.03
N ILE A 22 3.04 -1.47 -9.78
CA ILE A 22 2.53 -0.41 -8.90
C ILE A 22 3.75 0.22 -8.25
N GLU A 23 4.05 1.46 -8.63
CA GLU A 23 5.09 2.22 -7.95
C GLU A 23 4.64 2.49 -6.51
N ILE A 24 5.38 2.00 -5.52
CA ILE A 24 5.06 2.16 -4.10
C ILE A 24 4.90 3.64 -3.72
N ASN A 25 5.65 4.53 -4.38
CA ASN A 25 5.59 5.98 -4.16
C ASN A 25 4.25 6.61 -4.58
N THR A 26 3.38 5.86 -5.27
CA THR A 26 2.04 6.30 -5.67
C THR A 26 0.95 5.92 -4.65
N VAL A 27 1.28 5.08 -3.68
CA VAL A 27 0.37 4.66 -2.62
C VAL A 27 0.36 5.70 -1.51
N TYR A 28 -0.84 6.15 -1.13
CA TYR A 28 -0.99 7.17 -0.08
C TYR A 28 -2.13 6.89 0.87
N LEU A 29 -2.02 7.41 2.08
CA LEU A 29 -3.12 7.52 3.01
C LEU A 29 -3.75 8.91 2.96
N THR A 30 -5.06 8.95 3.17
CA THR A 30 -5.77 10.21 3.39
C THR A 30 -6.99 10.02 4.29
N LYS A 31 -7.60 11.12 4.71
CA LYS A 31 -8.85 11.15 5.45
C LYS A 31 -9.98 11.59 4.51
N ALA A 32 -11.18 11.03 4.67
CA ALA A 32 -12.34 11.49 3.91
C ALA A 32 -12.53 13.00 4.03
N GLY A 33 -12.66 13.69 2.89
CA GLY A 33 -12.78 15.15 2.82
C GLY A 33 -11.45 15.93 2.91
N SER A 34 -10.33 15.27 3.18
CA SER A 34 -9.00 15.89 3.13
C SER A 34 -8.48 15.94 1.70
N ARG A 35 -7.83 17.05 1.33
CA ARG A 35 -7.04 17.14 0.08
C ARG A 35 -5.59 16.70 0.29
N THR A 36 -5.18 16.54 1.55
CA THR A 36 -3.81 16.19 1.91
C THR A 36 -3.64 14.69 1.88
N LYS A 37 -2.56 14.26 1.22
CA LYS A 37 -2.12 12.88 1.08
C LYS A 37 -0.85 12.67 1.89
N VAL A 38 -0.68 11.46 2.41
CA VAL A 38 0.47 11.01 3.19
C VAL A 38 1.08 9.83 2.46
N TYR A 39 2.31 9.96 2.02
CA TYR A 39 3.05 8.94 1.27
C TYR A 39 4.08 8.24 2.16
N VAL A 40 4.64 7.14 1.67
CA VAL A 40 5.92 6.65 2.16
C VAL A 40 6.99 7.73 1.92
N ASP A 41 8.02 7.77 2.75
CA ASP A 41 9.09 8.79 2.82
C ASP A 41 8.67 10.20 3.26
N ASP A 42 7.38 10.50 3.36
CA ASP A 42 6.91 11.74 3.98
C ASP A 42 7.39 11.84 5.43
N ASN A 43 7.58 13.08 5.90
CA ASN A 43 7.82 13.32 7.32
C ASN A 43 6.55 13.04 8.13
N ILE A 44 6.70 12.49 9.34
CA ILE A 44 5.56 12.18 10.22
C ILE A 44 4.65 13.39 10.52
N SER A 45 5.17 14.61 10.48
CA SER A 45 4.35 15.83 10.60
C SER A 45 3.23 15.90 9.56
N ARG A 46 3.44 15.32 8.36
CA ARG A 46 2.41 15.22 7.32
C ARG A 46 1.25 14.35 7.75
N ALA A 47 1.52 13.19 8.38
CA ALA A 47 0.48 12.35 8.95
C ALA A 47 -0.29 13.07 10.06
N THR A 48 0.42 13.81 10.92
CA THR A 48 -0.20 14.62 11.98
C THR A 48 -1.12 15.72 11.42
N GLN A 49 -0.76 16.35 10.29
CA GLN A 49 -1.63 17.31 9.60
C GLN A 49 -2.94 16.69 9.10
N VAL A 50 -2.91 15.44 8.62
CA VAL A 50 -4.08 14.76 8.04
C VAL A 50 -4.96 14.10 9.09
N PHE A 51 -4.32 13.41 10.05
CA PHE A 51 -5.01 12.54 10.99
C PHE A 51 -5.17 13.17 12.38
N GLY A 52 -4.56 14.34 12.63
CA GLY A 52 -4.51 14.98 13.94
C GLY A 52 -3.38 14.43 14.81
N ALA A 53 -3.44 14.66 16.12
CA ALA A 53 -2.46 14.08 17.04
C ALA A 53 -2.61 12.55 17.13
N PRO A 54 -1.50 11.80 17.26
CA PRO A 54 -1.56 10.36 17.52
C PRO A 54 -2.16 10.10 18.91
N SER A 55 -2.89 9.01 19.06
CA SER A 55 -3.40 8.54 20.35
C SER A 55 -2.33 7.85 21.20
N ASP A 56 -1.27 7.34 20.57
CA ASP A 56 -0.15 6.67 21.22
C ASP A 56 1.10 6.78 20.34
N THR A 57 2.28 6.85 20.97
CA THR A 57 3.59 6.84 20.29
C THR A 57 4.54 5.94 21.06
N LYS A 58 5.13 4.97 20.37
CA LYS A 58 6.03 3.98 20.97
C LYS A 58 7.32 3.85 20.16
N ASP A 59 8.43 3.64 20.86
CA ASP A 59 9.67 3.27 20.19
C ASP A 59 9.57 1.82 19.71
N TYR A 60 10.15 1.56 18.53
CA TYR A 60 10.18 0.24 17.92
C TYR A 60 11.52 -0.01 17.26
N PHE A 61 11.99 -1.26 17.36
CA PHE A 61 13.24 -1.67 16.75
C PHE A 61 12.96 -2.38 15.43
N PHE A 62 13.44 -1.79 14.34
CA PHE A 62 13.33 -2.35 13.00
C PHE A 62 14.52 -3.28 12.78
N GLU A 63 14.30 -4.58 12.95
CA GLU A 63 15.35 -5.61 12.91
C GLU A 63 16.09 -5.64 11.57
N MET A 64 15.39 -5.44 10.46
CA MET A 64 15.98 -5.45 9.12
C MET A 64 17.00 -4.34 8.89
N ASP A 65 16.76 -3.17 9.49
CA ASP A 65 17.60 -1.99 9.31
C ASP A 65 18.57 -1.74 10.48
N ASN A 66 18.49 -2.56 11.54
CA ASN A 66 19.19 -2.35 12.80
C ASN A 66 19.03 -0.91 13.34
N LYS A 67 17.82 -0.34 13.15
CA LYS A 67 17.50 1.05 13.51
C LYS A 67 16.36 1.11 14.51
N LYS A 68 16.44 2.09 15.41
CA LYS A 68 15.31 2.50 16.24
C LYS A 68 14.43 3.46 15.44
N GLY A 69 13.14 3.23 15.49
CA GLY A 69 12.16 4.14 14.96
C GLY A 69 10.96 4.22 15.88
N LYS A 70 9.85 4.75 15.36
CA LYS A 70 8.64 5.01 16.15
C LYS A 70 7.39 4.51 15.45
N ILE A 71 6.46 4.04 16.26
CA ILE A 71 5.10 3.68 15.85
C ILE A 71 4.18 4.76 16.39
N TYR A 72 3.46 5.41 15.48
CA TYR A 72 2.42 6.38 15.78
C TYR A 72 1.06 5.74 15.55
N THR A 73 0.22 5.71 16.58
CA THR A 73 -1.14 5.14 16.47
C THR A 73 -2.16 6.25 16.24
N TYR A 74 -2.93 6.15 15.17
CA TYR A 74 -4.02 7.05 14.82
C TYR A 74 -5.32 6.26 14.70
N ASN A 75 -6.19 6.35 15.71
CA ASN A 75 -7.49 5.67 15.72
C ASN A 75 -7.40 4.16 15.40
N GLY A 76 -6.40 3.48 15.99
CA GLY A 76 -6.16 2.04 15.79
C GLY A 76 -5.36 1.68 14.54
N ASN A 77 -5.12 2.62 13.62
CA ASN A 77 -4.16 2.45 12.52
C ASN A 77 -2.76 2.85 12.99
N LYS A 78 -1.71 2.28 12.40
CA LYS A 78 -0.33 2.56 12.78
C LYS A 78 0.47 3.11 11.61
N VAL A 79 1.30 4.10 11.90
CA VAL A 79 2.30 4.65 10.98
C VAL A 79 3.67 4.36 11.58
N TYR A 80 4.52 3.69 10.82
CA TYR A 80 5.86 3.29 11.21
C TYR A 80 6.86 4.29 10.63
N THR A 81 7.83 4.69 11.44
CA THR A 81 8.81 5.69 11.03
C THR A 81 10.22 5.31 11.43
N ILE A 82 11.18 5.72 10.62
CA ILE A 82 12.62 5.71 10.90
C ILE A 82 13.14 7.10 10.55
N ASP A 83 13.98 7.70 11.40
CA ASP A 83 14.54 9.04 11.16
C ASP A 83 13.47 10.12 10.85
N ASN A 84 12.31 10.04 11.54
CA ASN A 84 11.10 10.86 11.35
C ASN A 84 10.43 10.76 9.97
N LYS A 85 10.88 9.84 9.11
CA LYS A 85 10.26 9.52 7.83
C LYS A 85 9.38 8.30 7.94
N ILE A 86 8.28 8.32 7.23
CA ILE A 86 7.33 7.23 7.17
C ILE A 86 7.91 6.11 6.30
N VAL A 87 7.97 4.90 6.85
CA VAL A 87 8.48 3.71 6.14
C VAL A 87 7.38 2.70 5.83
N SER A 88 6.32 2.67 6.64
CA SER A 88 5.23 1.70 6.46
C SER A 88 3.95 2.12 7.19
N PHE A 89 2.85 1.46 6.84
CA PHE A 89 1.53 1.68 7.43
C PHE A 89 0.84 0.35 7.74
N ASP A 90 0.07 0.31 8.82
CA ASP A 90 -0.81 -0.81 9.17
C ASP A 90 -2.22 -0.25 9.41
N ILE A 91 -3.13 -0.53 8.47
CA ILE A 91 -4.49 0.02 8.44
C ILE A 91 -5.48 -1.05 8.89
N LYS A 92 -6.11 -0.83 10.05
CA LYS A 92 -7.05 -1.78 10.68
C LYS A 92 -8.48 -1.26 10.75
N THR A 93 -8.69 0.04 10.56
CA THR A 93 -10.00 0.66 10.68
C THR A 93 -10.40 1.37 9.39
N ASN A 94 -11.71 1.54 9.19
CA ASN A 94 -12.29 2.19 8.02
C ASN A 94 -12.24 3.74 8.07
N LYS A 95 -11.52 4.31 9.05
CA LYS A 95 -11.40 5.75 9.27
C LYS A 95 -10.33 6.41 8.39
N VAL A 96 -9.47 5.60 7.76
CA VAL A 96 -8.44 6.03 6.83
C VAL A 96 -8.77 5.47 5.45
N LEU A 97 -8.53 6.28 4.42
CA LEU A 97 -8.66 5.89 3.03
C LEU A 97 -7.26 5.57 2.48
N LEU A 98 -7.13 4.44 1.82
CA LEU A 98 -5.96 4.07 1.04
C LEU A 98 -6.21 4.47 -0.41
N GLY A 99 -5.32 5.28 -0.96
CA GLY A 99 -5.35 5.70 -2.36
C GLY A 99 -4.19 5.11 -3.13
N ILE A 100 -4.49 4.74 -4.37
CA ILE A 100 -3.51 4.35 -5.39
C ILE A 100 -3.88 5.16 -6.63
N ASP A 101 -2.87 5.57 -7.38
CA ASP A 101 -2.89 6.41 -8.59
C ASP A 101 -4.27 6.77 -9.22
N GLY A 102 -4.45 8.05 -9.59
CA GLY A 102 -5.68 8.54 -10.23
C GLY A 102 -6.84 8.89 -9.29
N ASN A 103 -6.56 9.26 -8.03
CA ASN A 103 -7.54 9.71 -7.01
C ASN A 103 -8.61 8.67 -6.61
N LYS A 104 -8.43 7.40 -6.97
CA LYS A 104 -9.31 6.35 -6.48
C LYS A 104 -8.85 5.94 -5.08
N THR A 105 -9.80 5.88 -4.15
CA THR A 105 -9.54 5.48 -2.78
C THR A 105 -10.46 4.36 -2.36
N PHE A 106 -9.97 3.48 -1.49
CA PHE A 106 -10.74 2.45 -0.83
C PHE A 106 -10.43 2.43 0.66
N LYS A 107 -11.27 1.78 1.44
CA LYS A 107 -11.11 1.62 2.89
C LYS A 107 -11.36 0.18 3.30
N ILE A 108 -10.95 -0.15 4.53
CA ILE A 108 -11.28 -1.44 5.13
C ILE A 108 -12.80 -1.63 5.15
N GLY A 109 -13.24 -2.78 4.65
CA GLY A 109 -14.66 -3.15 4.53
C GLY A 109 -15.29 -2.87 3.16
N ASP A 110 -14.60 -2.18 2.24
CA ASP A 110 -15.06 -2.06 0.85
C ASP A 110 -15.03 -3.43 0.15
N LYS A 111 -15.91 -3.62 -0.85
CA LYS A 111 -15.99 -4.91 -1.54
C LYS A 111 -14.74 -5.13 -2.38
N ILE A 112 -14.18 -6.35 -2.36
CA ILE A 112 -13.00 -6.71 -3.18
C ILE A 112 -13.21 -6.44 -4.68
N MET A 113 -14.45 -6.53 -5.20
CA MET A 113 -14.71 -6.18 -6.60
C MET A 113 -14.49 -4.70 -6.90
N GLU A 114 -14.66 -3.82 -5.91
CA GLU A 114 -14.43 -2.39 -6.02
C GLU A 114 -12.92 -2.09 -6.01
N THR A 115 -12.12 -2.89 -5.28
CA THR A 115 -10.66 -2.76 -5.30
C THR A 115 -10.04 -3.22 -6.62
N LYS A 116 -10.63 -4.21 -7.32
CA LYS A 116 -10.17 -4.62 -8.68
C LYS A 116 -10.25 -3.51 -9.74
N ARG A 117 -11.07 -2.47 -9.54
CA ARG A 117 -11.10 -1.29 -10.41
C ARG A 117 -9.89 -0.36 -10.22
N VAL A 118 -9.12 -0.58 -9.16
CA VAL A 118 -7.97 0.23 -8.73
C VAL A 118 -6.69 -0.60 -8.78
N ILE A 119 -6.76 -1.88 -8.38
CA ILE A 119 -5.68 -2.87 -8.38
C ILE A 119 -6.16 -4.06 -9.21
N PRO A 120 -5.92 -4.09 -10.53
CA PRO A 120 -6.53 -5.10 -11.39
C PRO A 120 -6.13 -6.54 -11.05
N HIS A 121 -4.99 -6.74 -10.38
CA HIS A 121 -4.51 -8.04 -9.88
C HIS A 121 -4.55 -8.13 -8.34
N GLY A 122 -5.43 -7.37 -7.69
CA GLY A 122 -5.64 -7.42 -6.24
C GLY A 122 -6.17 -8.80 -5.78
N PRO A 123 -6.14 -9.08 -4.47
CA PRO A 123 -6.44 -10.41 -3.93
C PRO A 123 -7.77 -10.97 -4.42
N ASP A 124 -7.78 -12.24 -4.79
CA ASP A 124 -8.98 -12.94 -5.24
C ASP A 124 -9.94 -13.22 -4.07
N ARG A 125 -11.20 -13.49 -4.42
CA ARG A 125 -12.36 -13.67 -3.51
C ARG A 125 -12.14 -14.64 -2.35
N THR A 126 -11.13 -15.49 -2.41
CA THR A 126 -10.74 -16.46 -1.38
C THR A 126 -9.95 -15.85 -0.23
N THR A 127 -9.47 -14.60 -0.35
CA THR A 127 -8.64 -13.95 0.67
C THR A 127 -9.47 -12.90 1.42
N THR A 128 -9.90 -13.23 2.63
CA THR A 128 -10.81 -12.40 3.45
C THR A 128 -10.12 -11.18 4.08
N LEU A 129 -8.79 -11.10 4.00
CA LEU A 129 -7.99 -10.02 4.57
C LEU A 129 -6.98 -9.53 3.53
N ILE A 130 -7.00 -8.22 3.27
CA ILE A 130 -5.93 -7.54 2.56
C ILE A 130 -4.82 -7.30 3.60
N ASP A 131 -3.87 -8.24 3.70
CA ASP A 131 -2.64 -8.06 4.49
C ASP A 131 -1.61 -7.34 3.58
N LEU A 132 -1.68 -6.01 3.53
CA LEU A 132 -0.68 -5.20 2.84
C LEU A 132 0.54 -5.05 3.76
N LYS A 133 1.41 -6.06 3.75
CA LYS A 133 2.75 -5.94 4.34
C LYS A 133 3.67 -5.30 3.31
N PHE A 134 4.01 -4.04 3.54
CA PHE A 134 5.09 -3.38 2.83
C PHE A 134 6.39 -3.67 3.58
N LEU A 135 7.22 -4.54 2.99
CA LEU A 135 8.59 -4.85 3.41
C LEU A 135 9.56 -3.82 2.85
#